data_AF-A0A418M418-F1
#
_entry.id   AF-A0A418M418-F1
#
_cell.length_a   1.000
_cell.length_b   1.000
_cell.length_c   1.000
_cell.angle_alpha   90.00
_cell.angle_beta   90.00
_cell.angle_gamma   90.00
#
_symmetry.space_group_name_H-M   'P 1'
#
loop_
_entity.id
_entity.type
_entity.pdbx_description
1 polymer ?
#
loop_
_entity_poly.entity_id
_entity_poly.type
_entity_poly.pdbx_seq_one_letter_code
_entity_poly.pdbx_strand_id
1 'polypeptide(L)'
;MKPFLLVCLLLAQLTQAQTIDTIRVQPGQRILIEVAKPVPTPIPDTVVIEPPVPTPKDSVVVSPLPSRDTVVIVKPVPKPWVPKVIISKSGQYDLAKMGVLPGDTVGIQGGNYTFLKILNAVGTAAKPVVFRNYQGVVRHRSNTANQANFTFEGCDQIVIAGDGVDSIKYGIRLAAQYKDVSALVLSGFTKNVEVHHVEVDSAGFAGLMAKTDPTDDVRTQRGNFDMGRVYLHHNYIHNVRGEGFYVGSSFMNSGVRRTRRVAGKEEVYYLYPHYISSLEIAYNITDSTGCEGIQYSCSPGARVHDNRVSNSGLSPFAANQNNGVQIGGLSSGAFYDNEIRNSSGIGLIIVGHGGDLEIRNVLIENSGKGNVAAKFPEMPGVFIDERKDPSGFGTVPATNVRFINVTIKNSQVDAVRLYNETQTTYFVNCVFDGFSRFQIDRSPKTVPFSVTNSHVGPVSEAPSGVGYQPYIYPTNTFRR
;
A
#
# COMPACT_ATOMS: atom_id res chain seq x y z
N MET A 1 62.30 9.85 14.03
CA MET A 1 62.79 10.46 12.78
C MET A 1 61.59 10.81 11.89
N LYS A 2 61.30 12.12 11.75
CA LYS A 2 60.66 12.77 10.57
C LYS A 2 61.81 13.14 9.58
N PRO A 3 61.62 13.53 8.28
CA PRO A 3 60.59 14.50 7.84
C PRO A 3 60.05 14.46 6.37
N PHE A 4 58.97 15.23 6.13
CA PHE A 4 58.56 16.15 5.00
C PHE A 4 58.91 15.80 3.51
N LEU A 5 58.10 16.10 2.45
CA LEU A 5 57.46 17.38 2.02
C LEU A 5 56.63 17.23 0.69
N LEU A 6 55.49 17.97 0.55
CA LEU A 6 54.83 18.67 -0.62
C LEU A 6 54.49 17.98 -1.98
N VAL A 7 53.49 18.35 -2.84
CA VAL A 7 52.25 19.21 -2.92
C VAL A 7 51.77 19.21 -4.41
N CYS A 8 50.49 19.02 -4.80
CA CYS A 8 49.44 20.01 -5.21
C CYS A 8 48.15 19.25 -5.66
N LEU A 9 46.94 19.48 -5.10
CA LEU A 9 45.76 20.27 -5.59
C LEU A 9 45.14 19.82 -6.94
N LEU A 10 43.82 19.76 -7.24
CA LEU A 10 42.52 20.32 -6.78
C LEU A 10 41.41 19.48 -7.49
N LEU A 11 40.17 19.21 -7.03
CA LEU A 11 39.06 20.12 -6.68
C LEU A 11 37.91 19.29 -6.06
N ALA A 12 37.46 19.63 -4.85
CA ALA A 12 36.11 19.33 -4.38
C ALA A 12 35.68 20.30 -3.25
N GLN A 13 34.58 21.01 -3.53
CA GLN A 13 33.55 21.51 -2.61
C GLN A 13 33.89 22.58 -1.55
N LEU A 14 33.31 23.77 -1.72
CA LEU A 14 32.28 24.35 -0.81
C LEU A 14 32.04 25.83 -1.16
N THR A 15 30.77 26.21 -1.31
CA THR A 15 30.34 27.61 -1.22
C THR A 15 29.12 27.73 -0.30
N GLN A 16 29.34 28.51 0.77
CA GLN A 16 28.41 29.38 1.52
C GLN A 16 27.47 28.80 2.61
N ALA A 17 28.03 28.78 3.84
CA ALA A 17 27.60 29.45 5.09
C ALA A 17 26.11 29.77 5.38
N GLN A 18 25.65 29.28 6.54
CA GLN A 18 25.20 30.13 7.67
C GLN A 18 25.40 29.38 9.01
N THR A 19 25.76 30.15 10.03
CA THR A 19 26.40 29.79 11.31
C THR A 19 25.46 29.16 12.34
N ILE A 20 25.88 28.08 13.00
CA ILE A 20 25.37 27.66 14.32
C ILE A 20 26.59 27.56 15.24
N ASP A 21 26.69 28.48 16.21
CA ASP A 21 27.70 28.40 17.26
C ASP A 21 27.40 27.21 18.18
N THR A 22 28.35 26.29 18.28
CA THR A 22 28.30 25.18 19.22
C THR A 22 28.55 25.70 20.64
N ILE A 23 27.50 25.81 21.47
CA ILE A 23 27.65 26.14 22.88
C ILE A 23 28.23 24.91 23.61
N ARG A 24 29.51 24.98 24.05
CA ARG A 24 30.08 24.00 24.98
C ARG A 24 29.79 24.44 26.42
N VAL A 25 29.13 23.57 27.19
CA VAL A 25 28.76 23.81 28.59
C VAL A 25 29.58 22.87 29.46
N GLN A 26 30.21 23.39 30.52
CA GLN A 26 30.97 22.57 31.47
C GLN A 26 30.12 22.13 32.68
N PRO A 27 30.49 21.04 33.38
CA PRO A 27 29.75 20.56 34.55
C PRO A 27 29.66 21.65 35.63
N GLY A 28 28.43 21.99 36.05
CA GLY A 28 28.15 22.98 37.09
C GLY A 28 27.72 24.37 36.60
N GLN A 29 27.70 24.62 35.28
CA GLN A 29 27.28 25.91 34.73
C GLN A 29 25.76 25.95 34.48
N ARG A 30 25.06 26.97 35.02
CA ARG A 30 23.63 27.21 34.74
C ARG A 30 23.50 28.03 33.46
N ILE A 31 22.65 27.56 32.53
CA ILE A 31 22.28 28.27 31.30
C ILE A 31 20.88 28.85 31.48
N LEU A 32 20.74 30.15 31.23
CA LEU A 32 19.43 30.82 31.18
C LEU A 32 18.95 30.79 29.72
N ILE A 33 17.81 30.16 29.45
CA ILE A 33 17.17 30.20 28.13
C ILE A 33 15.99 31.17 28.24
N GLU A 34 16.13 32.36 27.66
CA GLU A 34 15.01 33.28 27.53
C GLU A 34 14.18 32.91 26.30
N VAL A 35 12.94 32.48 26.53
CA VAL A 35 11.97 32.22 25.46
C VAL A 35 11.41 33.56 24.99
N ALA A 36 11.64 33.89 23.71
CA ALA A 36 11.06 35.07 23.09
C ALA A 36 9.52 35.03 23.17
N LYS A 37 8.90 36.10 23.68
CA LYS A 37 7.43 36.23 23.75
C LYS A 37 6.83 36.30 22.34
N PRO A 38 5.61 35.79 22.12
CA PRO A 38 4.94 35.88 20.82
C PRO A 38 4.66 37.34 20.45
N VAL A 39 4.92 37.70 19.19
CA VAL A 39 4.53 38.99 18.60
C VAL A 39 3.00 38.99 18.40
N PRO A 40 2.24 39.94 18.95
CA PRO A 40 0.79 40.01 18.75
C PRO A 40 0.45 40.63 17.37
N THR A 41 -0.49 40.00 16.66
CA THR A 41 -1.12 40.57 15.45
C THR A 41 -2.28 41.49 15.87
N PRO A 42 -2.54 42.63 15.20
CA PRO A 42 -3.57 43.59 15.64
C PRO A 42 -4.98 43.07 15.40
N ILE A 43 -5.84 43.18 16.44
CA ILE A 43 -7.29 43.06 16.35
C ILE A 43 -7.85 44.50 16.29
N PRO A 44 -8.82 44.83 15.41
CA PRO A 44 -9.50 46.13 15.45
C PRO A 44 -10.47 46.22 16.63
N ASP A 45 -10.46 47.39 17.27
CA ASP A 45 -11.12 47.72 18.52
C ASP A 45 -12.66 47.70 18.52
N THR A 46 -13.17 47.57 19.75
CA THR A 46 -14.44 48.04 20.34
C THR A 46 -15.73 47.21 20.18
N VAL A 47 -16.07 46.50 21.27
CA VAL A 47 -17.46 46.33 21.74
C VAL A 47 -17.52 46.82 23.18
N VAL A 48 -18.35 47.82 23.44
CA VAL A 48 -18.60 48.42 24.76
C VAL A 48 -19.54 47.50 25.56
N ILE A 49 -19.19 47.21 26.81
CA ILE A 49 -20.03 46.46 27.76
C ILE A 49 -20.50 47.44 28.84
N GLU A 50 -21.81 47.58 29.01
CA GLU A 50 -22.42 48.32 30.13
C GLU A 50 -22.76 47.39 31.32
N PRO A 51 -22.70 47.88 32.57
CA PRO A 51 -22.95 47.08 33.77
C PRO A 51 -24.45 46.86 34.09
N PRO A 52 -24.78 45.86 34.92
CA PRO A 52 -26.14 45.31 35.01
C PRO A 52 -27.06 46.07 35.99
N VAL A 53 -28.33 46.18 35.61
CA VAL A 53 -29.45 46.64 36.47
C VAL A 53 -30.08 45.42 37.16
N PRO A 54 -30.36 45.47 38.49
CA PRO A 54 -30.88 44.32 39.24
C PRO A 54 -32.41 44.33 39.36
N THR A 55 -33.09 43.19 39.22
CA THR A 55 -34.43 42.89 39.81
C THR A 55 -34.85 41.42 39.56
N PRO A 56 -35.96 40.91 40.16
CA PRO A 56 -36.06 40.28 41.47
C PRO A 56 -36.41 38.76 41.37
N LYS A 57 -36.48 38.09 42.53
CA LYS A 57 -36.97 36.70 42.68
C LYS A 57 -38.45 36.59 42.28
N ASP A 58 -38.81 35.58 41.48
CA ASP A 58 -39.73 34.50 41.89
C ASP A 58 -40.01 33.44 40.79
N SER A 59 -40.06 32.19 41.27
CA SER A 59 -40.76 30.99 40.80
C SER A 59 -40.90 30.64 39.29
N VAL A 60 -40.12 29.63 38.90
CA VAL A 60 -40.40 28.44 38.07
C VAL A 60 -41.68 28.41 37.21
N VAL A 61 -41.48 28.39 35.88
CA VAL A 61 -42.25 27.57 34.93
C VAL A 61 -41.24 26.88 34.02
N VAL A 62 -41.25 25.55 33.99
CA VAL A 62 -40.45 24.76 33.04
C VAL A 62 -41.17 24.80 31.69
N SER A 63 -40.60 25.53 30.73
CA SER A 63 -40.97 25.42 29.31
C SER A 63 -39.93 24.57 28.57
N PRO A 64 -40.34 23.73 27.60
CA PRO A 64 -39.41 22.88 26.86
C PRO A 64 -38.40 23.73 26.07
N LEU A 65 -37.14 23.28 26.05
CA LEU A 65 -36.06 23.86 25.26
C LEU A 65 -36.51 24.06 23.79
N PRO A 66 -36.23 25.22 23.17
CA PRO A 66 -36.49 25.41 21.75
C PRO A 66 -35.66 24.41 20.93
N SER A 67 -36.30 23.79 19.93
CA SER A 67 -35.67 22.87 19.00
C SER A 67 -34.48 23.54 18.33
N ARG A 68 -33.33 22.84 18.32
CA ARG A 68 -32.17 23.25 17.53
C ARG A 68 -32.58 23.39 16.06
N ASP A 69 -32.58 24.62 15.58
CA ASP A 69 -32.65 24.91 14.16
C ASP A 69 -31.49 24.18 13.47
N THR A 70 -31.88 23.18 12.68
CA THR A 70 -30.94 22.40 11.89
C THR A 70 -30.54 23.28 10.73
N VAL A 71 -29.35 23.88 10.80
CA VAL A 71 -28.74 24.50 9.63
C VAL A 71 -28.48 23.40 8.62
N VAL A 72 -29.40 23.26 7.65
CA VAL A 72 -29.21 22.39 6.50
C VAL A 72 -28.13 23.04 5.65
N ILE A 73 -26.88 22.60 5.82
CA ILE A 73 -25.83 22.88 4.84
C ILE A 73 -26.24 22.15 3.57
N VAL A 74 -26.89 22.87 2.65
CA VAL A 74 -27.13 22.39 1.29
C VAL A 74 -25.76 22.23 0.64
N LYS A 75 -25.26 21.00 0.66
CA LYS A 75 -24.08 20.60 -0.10
C LYS A 75 -24.30 21.09 -1.55
N PRO A 76 -23.40 21.92 -2.12
CA PRO A 76 -23.56 22.37 -3.50
C PRO A 76 -23.72 21.13 -4.38
N VAL A 77 -24.76 21.16 -5.21
CA VAL A 77 -24.99 20.16 -6.26
C VAL A 77 -23.76 20.25 -7.17
N PRO A 78 -22.96 19.18 -7.30
CA PRO A 78 -21.79 19.22 -8.16
C PRO A 78 -22.24 19.60 -9.57
N LYS A 79 -21.59 20.60 -10.16
CA LYS A 79 -21.79 20.90 -11.58
C LYS A 79 -21.46 19.62 -12.35
N PRO A 80 -22.36 19.12 -13.23
CA PRO A 80 -22.06 17.94 -14.03
C PRO A 80 -20.78 18.21 -14.83
N TRP A 81 -19.75 17.41 -14.59
CA TRP A 81 -18.55 17.45 -15.41
C TRP A 81 -18.89 16.86 -16.79
N VAL A 82 -18.31 17.41 -17.84
CA VAL A 82 -18.55 16.95 -19.21
C VAL A 82 -17.29 16.23 -19.69
N PRO A 83 -17.37 14.94 -20.03
CA PRO A 83 -16.24 14.21 -20.59
C PRO A 83 -15.78 14.80 -21.92
N LYS A 84 -14.47 14.79 -22.18
CA LYS A 84 -13.90 15.06 -23.51
C LYS A 84 -14.31 13.98 -24.51
N VAL A 85 -14.25 12.74 -24.06
CA VAL A 85 -14.61 11.52 -24.81
C VAL A 85 -15.51 10.67 -23.93
N ILE A 86 -16.51 10.02 -24.53
CA ILE A 86 -17.38 9.04 -23.86
C ILE A 86 -17.14 7.66 -24.46
N ILE A 87 -16.79 6.69 -23.62
CA ILE A 87 -16.76 5.26 -23.93
C ILE A 87 -18.11 4.66 -23.55
N SER A 88 -18.92 4.27 -24.54
CA SER A 88 -20.30 3.79 -24.33
C SER A 88 -20.55 2.34 -24.74
N LYS A 89 -19.52 1.62 -25.22
CA LYS A 89 -19.62 0.22 -25.65
C LYS A 89 -18.38 -0.58 -25.29
N SER A 90 -18.48 -1.92 -25.26
CA SER A 90 -17.30 -2.79 -25.19
C SER A 90 -16.36 -2.53 -26.36
N GLY A 91 -15.05 -2.62 -26.14
CA GLY A 91 -14.06 -2.44 -27.21
C GLY A 91 -12.66 -2.11 -26.74
N GLN A 92 -11.79 -1.95 -27.73
CA GLN A 92 -10.46 -1.41 -27.57
C GLN A 92 -10.44 0.06 -28.02
N TYR A 93 -9.79 0.91 -27.23
CA TYR A 93 -9.75 2.35 -27.42
C TYR A 93 -8.30 2.82 -27.41
N ASP A 94 -7.85 3.48 -28.48
CA ASP A 94 -6.53 4.10 -28.59
C ASP A 94 -6.69 5.61 -28.37
N LEU A 95 -6.33 6.08 -27.18
CA LEU A 95 -6.76 7.38 -26.68
C LEU A 95 -5.99 8.51 -27.37
N ALA A 96 -4.74 8.26 -27.75
CA ALA A 96 -3.98 9.15 -28.62
C ALA A 96 -4.68 9.35 -29.98
N LYS A 97 -5.17 8.26 -30.61
CA LYS A 97 -5.92 8.36 -31.87
C LYS A 97 -7.30 9.00 -31.73
N MET A 98 -7.88 8.94 -30.53
CA MET A 98 -9.12 9.62 -30.19
C MET A 98 -8.92 11.11 -29.82
N GLY A 99 -7.68 11.61 -29.88
CA GLY A 99 -7.36 13.02 -29.62
C GLY A 99 -7.47 13.43 -28.15
N VAL A 100 -7.31 12.46 -27.23
CA VAL A 100 -7.23 12.74 -25.79
C VAL A 100 -5.86 13.30 -25.45
N LEU A 101 -5.84 14.41 -24.73
CA LEU A 101 -4.66 15.16 -24.35
C LEU A 101 -4.49 15.21 -22.82
N PRO A 102 -3.30 15.57 -22.30
CA PRO A 102 -3.09 15.76 -20.86
C PRO A 102 -4.12 16.70 -20.22
N GLY A 103 -4.76 16.23 -19.15
CA GLY A 103 -5.80 16.95 -18.40
C GLY A 103 -7.24 16.64 -18.84
N ASP A 104 -7.41 15.92 -19.95
CA ASP A 104 -8.73 15.49 -20.38
C ASP A 104 -9.32 14.43 -19.45
N THR A 105 -10.64 14.47 -19.29
CA THR A 105 -11.41 13.42 -18.62
C THR A 105 -12.16 12.59 -19.66
N VAL A 106 -11.92 11.28 -19.66
CA VAL A 106 -12.64 10.28 -20.42
C VAL A 106 -13.74 9.69 -19.55
N GLY A 107 -14.99 9.86 -19.97
CA GLY A 107 -16.16 9.32 -19.30
C GLY A 107 -16.44 7.90 -19.78
N ILE A 108 -16.56 6.97 -18.86
CA ILE A 108 -17.05 5.63 -19.18
C ILE A 108 -18.53 5.58 -18.78
N GLN A 109 -19.41 5.54 -19.79
CA GLN A 109 -20.85 5.60 -19.57
C GLN A 109 -21.31 4.47 -18.63
N GLY A 110 -22.21 4.78 -17.71
CA GLY A 110 -22.87 3.75 -16.91
C GLY A 110 -23.56 2.73 -17.82
N GLY A 111 -23.27 1.45 -17.62
CA GLY A 111 -23.68 0.39 -18.55
C GLY A 111 -22.98 -0.93 -18.30
N ASN A 112 -23.29 -1.92 -19.14
CA ASN A 112 -22.67 -3.25 -19.09
C ASN A 112 -21.65 -3.39 -20.21
N TYR A 113 -20.47 -3.90 -19.85
CA TYR A 113 -19.33 -4.11 -20.73
C TYR A 113 -18.82 -5.53 -20.53
N THR A 114 -18.31 -6.12 -21.60
CA THR A 114 -17.75 -7.47 -21.63
C THR A 114 -16.29 -7.50 -22.06
N PHE A 115 -15.79 -6.37 -22.57
CA PHE A 115 -14.42 -6.18 -22.99
C PHE A 115 -14.08 -4.68 -22.96
N LEU A 116 -13.07 -4.29 -22.20
CA LEU A 116 -12.53 -2.94 -22.22
C LEU A 116 -11.00 -2.99 -22.24
N LYS A 117 -10.41 -2.39 -23.28
CA LYS A 117 -8.96 -2.23 -23.39
C LYS A 117 -8.61 -0.79 -23.77
N ILE A 118 -7.84 -0.12 -22.93
CA ILE A 118 -7.41 1.27 -23.06
C ILE A 118 -5.95 1.25 -23.48
N LEU A 119 -5.64 1.96 -24.56
CA LEU A 119 -4.31 2.05 -25.14
C LEU A 119 -3.85 3.51 -25.19
N ASN A 120 -2.57 3.74 -24.90
CA ASN A 120 -1.84 4.95 -25.27
C ASN A 120 -2.46 6.26 -24.73
N ALA A 121 -2.99 6.27 -23.50
CA ALA A 121 -3.39 7.51 -22.84
C ALA A 121 -2.18 8.13 -22.13
N VAL A 122 -1.82 9.36 -22.51
CA VAL A 122 -0.63 10.04 -21.96
C VAL A 122 -1.03 11.38 -21.38
N GLY A 123 -0.94 11.50 -20.06
CA GLY A 123 -1.08 12.73 -19.31
C GLY A 123 0.27 13.37 -18.97
N THR A 124 0.23 14.29 -18.00
CA THR A 124 1.41 14.82 -17.32
C THR A 124 1.17 14.82 -15.81
N ALA A 125 2.21 14.91 -14.99
CA ALA A 125 2.07 14.96 -13.54
C ALA A 125 1.11 16.07 -13.06
N ALA A 126 1.10 17.22 -13.73
CA ALA A 126 0.20 18.34 -13.41
C ALA A 126 -1.20 18.22 -14.04
N LYS A 127 -1.34 17.40 -15.08
CA LYS A 127 -2.56 17.25 -15.87
C LYS A 127 -2.71 15.79 -16.30
N PRO A 128 -3.08 14.88 -15.39
CA PRO A 128 -3.27 13.48 -15.74
C PRO A 128 -4.48 13.32 -16.67
N VAL A 129 -4.53 12.21 -17.42
CA VAL A 129 -5.78 11.79 -18.09
C VAL A 129 -6.63 11.02 -17.09
N VAL A 130 -7.88 11.44 -16.89
CA VAL A 130 -8.77 10.84 -15.89
C VAL A 130 -9.82 9.98 -16.57
N PHE A 131 -9.90 8.70 -16.23
CA PHE A 131 -10.97 7.78 -16.62
C PHE A 131 -11.97 7.70 -15.47
N ARG A 132 -13.21 8.13 -15.70
CA ARG A 132 -14.21 8.22 -14.62
C ARG A 132 -15.56 7.68 -15.05
N ASN A 133 -16.25 6.95 -14.16
CA ASN A 133 -17.60 6.48 -14.46
C ASN A 133 -18.55 7.67 -14.66
N TYR A 134 -19.35 7.64 -15.72
CA TYR A 134 -20.17 8.77 -16.16
C TYR A 134 -21.64 8.39 -16.18
N GLN A 135 -22.48 9.16 -15.48
CA GLN A 135 -23.95 8.98 -15.42
C GLN A 135 -24.42 7.60 -14.93
N GLY A 136 -23.58 6.83 -14.24
CA GLY A 136 -23.99 5.56 -13.63
C GLY A 136 -22.82 4.67 -13.22
N VAL A 137 -23.15 3.42 -12.92
CA VAL A 137 -22.17 2.36 -12.63
C VAL A 137 -21.70 1.74 -13.96
N VAL A 138 -20.40 1.67 -14.14
CA VAL A 138 -19.73 0.88 -15.19
C VAL A 138 -19.58 -0.55 -14.67
N ARG A 139 -20.26 -1.50 -15.30
CA ARG A 139 -20.17 -2.93 -14.97
C ARG A 139 -19.42 -3.66 -16.06
N HIS A 140 -18.16 -3.98 -15.81
CA HIS A 140 -17.40 -4.86 -16.70
C HIS A 140 -17.50 -6.30 -16.19
N ARG A 141 -18.15 -7.20 -16.93
CA ARG A 141 -18.30 -8.60 -16.55
C ARG A 141 -18.09 -9.50 -17.75
N SER A 142 -17.12 -10.41 -17.67
CA SER A 142 -16.93 -11.43 -18.71
C SER A 142 -16.29 -12.70 -18.15
N ASN A 143 -16.69 -13.83 -18.72
CA ASN A 143 -16.17 -15.17 -18.46
C ASN A 143 -15.41 -15.72 -19.68
N THR A 144 -15.03 -14.87 -20.64
CA THR A 144 -14.26 -15.25 -21.83
C THR A 144 -12.82 -14.82 -21.65
N ALA A 145 -11.86 -15.74 -21.78
CA ALA A 145 -10.43 -15.53 -21.49
C ALA A 145 -9.88 -14.18 -21.99
N ASN A 146 -9.98 -13.91 -23.29
CA ASN A 146 -9.39 -12.73 -23.94
C ASN A 146 -10.23 -11.45 -23.81
N GLN A 147 -11.32 -11.49 -23.06
CA GLN A 147 -12.25 -10.37 -22.89
C GLN A 147 -12.51 -10.05 -21.42
N ALA A 148 -12.18 -10.96 -20.50
CA ALA A 148 -12.50 -10.85 -19.08
C ALA A 148 -11.75 -9.71 -18.37
N ASN A 149 -10.61 -9.25 -18.89
CA ASN A 149 -9.88 -8.12 -18.32
C ASN A 149 -10.47 -6.75 -18.69
N PHE A 150 -10.41 -5.81 -17.75
CA PHE A 150 -10.30 -4.39 -18.06
C PHE A 150 -8.82 -4.00 -18.07
N THR A 151 -8.27 -3.67 -19.23
CA THR A 151 -6.82 -3.53 -19.43
C THR A 151 -6.42 -2.11 -19.80
N PHE A 152 -5.29 -1.65 -19.26
CA PHE A 152 -4.58 -0.42 -19.64
C PHE A 152 -3.16 -0.76 -20.09
N GLU A 153 -2.84 -0.44 -21.34
CA GLU A 153 -1.53 -0.66 -21.96
C GLU A 153 -0.96 0.64 -22.55
N GLY A 154 0.33 0.86 -22.39
CA GLY A 154 1.04 2.03 -22.91
C GLY A 154 0.55 3.37 -22.33
N CYS A 155 -0.05 3.37 -21.14
CA CYS A 155 -0.60 4.58 -20.53
C CYS A 155 0.38 5.25 -19.55
N ASP A 156 0.41 6.57 -19.46
CA ASP A 156 1.29 7.33 -18.57
C ASP A 156 0.54 8.50 -17.93
N GLN A 157 0.73 8.72 -16.63
CA GLN A 157 0.09 9.80 -15.86
C GLN A 157 -1.43 9.76 -15.99
N ILE A 158 -2.03 8.67 -15.52
CA ILE A 158 -3.47 8.43 -15.60
C ILE A 158 -4.11 8.22 -14.23
N VAL A 159 -5.40 8.52 -14.12
CA VAL A 159 -6.24 8.23 -12.94
C VAL A 159 -7.43 7.39 -13.37
N ILE A 160 -7.72 6.31 -12.66
CA ILE A 160 -8.90 5.46 -12.83
C ILE A 160 -9.79 5.66 -11.61
N ALA A 161 -10.90 6.37 -11.80
CA ALA A 161 -11.72 6.93 -10.74
C ALA A 161 -13.16 6.40 -10.79
N GLY A 162 -13.56 5.64 -9.76
CA GLY A 162 -14.92 5.12 -9.62
C GLY A 162 -15.89 6.02 -8.84
N ASP A 163 -15.59 7.30 -8.67
CA ASP A 163 -16.34 8.26 -7.85
C ASP A 163 -17.07 9.33 -8.70
N GLY A 164 -17.34 9.06 -9.98
CA GLY A 164 -17.90 10.04 -10.93
C GLY A 164 -19.36 10.42 -10.71
N VAL A 165 -20.04 9.75 -9.78
CA VAL A 165 -21.44 9.99 -9.40
C VAL A 165 -21.53 9.97 -7.88
N ASP A 166 -21.87 11.12 -7.26
CA ASP A 166 -21.87 11.33 -5.81
C ASP A 166 -22.62 10.26 -4.99
N SER A 167 -23.69 9.69 -5.53
CA SER A 167 -24.50 8.67 -4.84
C SER A 167 -23.93 7.25 -4.95
N ILE A 168 -22.80 7.06 -5.63
CA ILE A 168 -22.21 5.76 -5.95
C ILE A 168 -20.78 5.73 -5.40
N LYS A 169 -20.55 4.93 -4.34
CA LYS A 169 -19.22 4.76 -3.75
C LYS A 169 -18.25 4.05 -4.70
N TYR A 170 -18.67 2.94 -5.33
CA TYR A 170 -17.88 2.18 -6.29
C TYR A 170 -18.57 2.19 -7.66
N GLY A 171 -18.16 3.14 -8.50
CA GLY A 171 -18.74 3.42 -9.80
C GLY A 171 -18.15 2.61 -10.94
N ILE A 172 -17.00 1.99 -10.75
CA ILE A 172 -16.41 1.01 -11.66
C ILE A 172 -16.42 -0.34 -10.93
N ARG A 173 -17.17 -1.31 -11.47
CA ARG A 173 -17.34 -2.65 -10.89
C ARG A 173 -16.95 -3.71 -11.89
N LEU A 174 -16.02 -4.58 -11.48
CA LEU A 174 -15.37 -5.53 -12.37
C LEU A 174 -15.61 -6.97 -11.92
N ALA A 175 -15.82 -7.84 -12.91
CA ALA A 175 -15.77 -9.29 -12.75
C ALA A 175 -15.08 -9.94 -13.95
N ALA A 176 -14.09 -10.79 -13.68
CA ALA A 176 -13.28 -11.46 -14.69
C ALA A 176 -13.15 -12.95 -14.36
N GLN A 177 -14.24 -13.70 -14.47
CA GLN A 177 -14.35 -15.04 -13.87
C GLN A 177 -13.60 -16.14 -14.61
N TYR A 178 -13.10 -15.87 -15.82
CA TYR A 178 -12.35 -16.87 -16.57
C TYR A 178 -11.06 -17.23 -15.81
N LYS A 179 -10.80 -18.54 -15.68
CA LYS A 179 -9.68 -19.07 -14.90
C LYS A 179 -8.35 -18.41 -15.30
N ASP A 180 -7.56 -18.05 -14.30
CA ASP A 180 -6.22 -17.47 -14.44
C ASP A 180 -6.19 -16.05 -15.04
N VAL A 181 -7.34 -15.35 -15.09
CA VAL A 181 -7.45 -13.97 -15.60
C VAL A 181 -7.73 -12.97 -14.48
N SER A 182 -6.94 -11.88 -14.45
CA SER A 182 -7.10 -10.79 -13.47
C SER A 182 -8.20 -9.79 -13.88
N ALA A 183 -8.86 -9.09 -12.96
CA ALA A 183 -9.96 -8.18 -13.36
C ALA A 183 -9.48 -6.85 -13.94
N LEU A 184 -8.66 -6.10 -13.19
CA LEU A 184 -8.01 -4.87 -13.67
C LEU A 184 -6.54 -5.13 -13.95
N VAL A 185 -6.06 -4.77 -15.14
CA VAL A 185 -4.67 -5.01 -15.56
C VAL A 185 -3.99 -3.71 -16.00
N LEU A 186 -2.91 -3.36 -15.31
CA LEU A 186 -1.99 -2.28 -15.67
C LEU A 186 -0.69 -2.92 -16.19
N SER A 187 -0.49 -2.92 -17.50
CA SER A 187 0.62 -3.64 -18.15
C SER A 187 1.13 -2.89 -19.39
N GLY A 188 2.04 -3.50 -20.16
CA GLY A 188 2.47 -2.97 -21.46
C GLY A 188 3.08 -1.58 -21.38
N PHE A 189 4.01 -1.35 -20.45
CA PHE A 189 4.63 -0.05 -20.17
C PHE A 189 3.70 1.01 -19.56
N THR A 190 2.53 0.62 -19.07
CA THR A 190 1.69 1.52 -18.28
C THR A 190 2.40 1.93 -16.99
N LYS A 191 2.46 3.24 -16.68
CA LYS A 191 3.20 3.80 -15.54
C LYS A 191 2.52 5.07 -14.99
N ASN A 192 2.91 5.51 -13.79
CA ASN A 192 2.36 6.72 -13.15
C ASN A 192 0.82 6.71 -13.06
N VAL A 193 0.28 5.71 -12.35
CA VAL A 193 -1.15 5.40 -12.29
C VAL A 193 -1.71 5.63 -10.90
N GLU A 194 -2.93 6.16 -10.85
CA GLU A 194 -3.77 6.17 -9.65
C GLU A 194 -5.06 5.38 -9.90
N VAL A 195 -5.48 4.56 -8.94
CA VAL A 195 -6.72 3.78 -9.01
C VAL A 195 -7.48 3.91 -7.71
N HIS A 196 -8.72 4.41 -7.79
CA HIS A 196 -9.57 4.51 -6.61
C HIS A 196 -11.05 4.29 -6.87
N HIS A 197 -11.74 3.89 -5.80
CA HIS A 197 -13.18 3.64 -5.81
C HIS A 197 -13.60 2.58 -6.84
N VAL A 198 -12.73 1.61 -7.11
CA VAL A 198 -13.02 0.43 -7.93
C VAL A 198 -13.45 -0.75 -7.03
N GLU A 199 -14.49 -1.46 -7.46
CA GLU A 199 -14.92 -2.73 -6.86
C GLU A 199 -14.57 -3.88 -7.81
N VAL A 200 -13.98 -4.95 -7.28
CA VAL A 200 -13.82 -6.22 -7.98
C VAL A 200 -14.51 -7.29 -7.14
N ASP A 201 -15.59 -7.86 -7.66
CA ASP A 201 -16.39 -8.86 -6.93
C ASP A 201 -16.13 -10.30 -7.37
N SER A 202 -15.33 -10.49 -8.42
CA SER A 202 -14.81 -11.81 -8.80
C SER A 202 -13.70 -11.70 -9.85
N ALA A 203 -12.66 -12.52 -9.71
CA ALA A 203 -11.61 -12.67 -10.70
C ALA A 203 -11.10 -14.11 -10.74
N GLY A 204 -10.73 -14.62 -11.90
CA GLY A 204 -10.18 -15.95 -12.05
C GLY A 204 -8.70 -16.05 -11.67
N PHE A 205 -8.04 -14.91 -11.47
CA PHE A 205 -6.75 -14.77 -10.78
C PHE A 205 -6.78 -13.55 -9.86
N ALA A 206 -6.06 -12.47 -10.19
CA ALA A 206 -5.94 -11.32 -9.31
C ALA A 206 -7.10 -10.33 -9.47
N GLY A 207 -7.50 -9.64 -8.41
CA GLY A 207 -8.45 -8.53 -8.54
C GLY A 207 -7.86 -7.37 -9.34
N LEU A 208 -6.66 -6.94 -8.96
CA LEU A 208 -5.87 -5.93 -9.66
C LEU A 208 -4.44 -6.43 -9.86
N MET A 209 -3.97 -6.42 -11.11
CA MET A 209 -2.58 -6.73 -11.45
C MET A 209 -1.87 -5.49 -12.02
N ALA A 210 -0.71 -5.16 -11.46
CA ALA A 210 0.11 -4.03 -11.91
C ALA A 210 1.56 -4.47 -12.14
N LYS A 211 1.89 -4.82 -13.39
CA LYS A 211 3.24 -5.18 -13.84
C LYS A 211 3.34 -5.26 -15.36
N THR A 212 4.55 -5.09 -15.87
CA THR A 212 4.98 -5.52 -17.20
C THR A 212 5.93 -6.71 -17.04
N ASP A 213 5.59 -7.86 -17.60
CA ASP A 213 6.47 -9.03 -17.53
C ASP A 213 7.73 -8.82 -18.38
N PRO A 214 8.90 -9.24 -17.88
CA PRO A 214 10.12 -9.17 -18.68
C PRO A 214 10.10 -10.20 -19.81
N THR A 215 10.44 -9.74 -21.00
CA THR A 215 10.49 -10.48 -22.26
C THR A 215 11.83 -10.23 -22.96
N ASP A 216 12.04 -10.84 -24.12
CA ASP A 216 13.27 -10.64 -24.90
C ASP A 216 13.39 -9.22 -25.47
N ASP A 217 12.31 -8.42 -25.40
CA ASP A 217 12.41 -6.97 -25.53
C ASP A 217 13.09 -6.39 -24.28
N VAL A 218 14.34 -5.97 -24.45
CA VAL A 218 15.20 -5.39 -23.41
C VAL A 218 14.52 -4.26 -22.63
N ARG A 219 13.60 -3.52 -23.26
CA ARG A 219 12.86 -2.42 -22.60
C ARG A 219 12.00 -2.90 -21.45
N THR A 220 11.51 -4.14 -21.49
CA THR A 220 10.67 -4.72 -20.42
C THR A 220 11.47 -5.20 -19.21
N GLN A 221 12.79 -5.22 -19.32
CA GLN A 221 13.68 -5.80 -18.32
C GLN A 221 14.15 -4.74 -17.30
N ARG A 222 14.56 -5.21 -16.13
CA ARG A 222 15.12 -4.39 -15.05
C ARG A 222 16.16 -3.40 -15.58
N GLY A 223 16.08 -2.17 -15.10
CA GLY A 223 17.00 -1.09 -15.47
C GLY A 223 16.57 -0.31 -16.72
N ASN A 224 15.67 -0.85 -17.55
CA ASN A 224 15.20 -0.20 -18.78
C ASN A 224 13.77 0.34 -18.68
N PHE A 225 12.99 -0.15 -17.72
CA PHE A 225 11.66 0.36 -17.42
C PHE A 225 11.48 0.50 -15.90
N ASP A 226 10.67 1.47 -15.52
CA ASP A 226 10.16 1.70 -14.17
C ASP A 226 8.69 2.10 -14.30
N MET A 227 7.84 1.44 -13.52
CA MET A 227 6.41 1.74 -13.47
C MET A 227 6.11 3.05 -12.74
N GLY A 228 7.10 3.61 -12.04
CA GLY A 228 7.03 4.93 -11.42
C GLY A 228 6.03 4.99 -10.27
N ARG A 229 5.19 6.04 -10.27
CA ARG A 229 4.14 6.23 -9.26
C ARG A 229 3.00 5.25 -9.47
N VAL A 230 2.67 4.45 -8.47
CA VAL A 230 1.45 3.62 -8.47
C VAL A 230 0.73 3.88 -7.16
N TYR A 231 -0.43 4.51 -7.22
CA TYR A 231 -1.26 4.79 -6.04
C TYR A 231 -2.60 4.06 -6.12
N LEU A 232 -2.79 3.05 -5.26
CA LEU A 232 -4.00 2.24 -5.23
C LEU A 232 -4.73 2.51 -3.91
N HIS A 233 -5.89 3.17 -3.95
CA HIS A 233 -6.58 3.52 -2.72
C HIS A 233 -8.10 3.46 -2.75
N HIS A 234 -8.72 3.21 -1.60
CA HIS A 234 -10.18 3.17 -1.45
C HIS A 234 -10.88 2.19 -2.40
N ASN A 235 -10.20 1.08 -2.75
CA ASN A 235 -10.78 0.02 -3.57
C ASN A 235 -11.35 -1.09 -2.69
N TYR A 236 -12.29 -1.87 -3.25
CA TYR A 236 -12.83 -3.06 -2.59
C TYR A 236 -12.67 -4.27 -3.51
N ILE A 237 -11.84 -5.23 -3.11
CA ILE A 237 -11.56 -6.42 -3.91
C ILE A 237 -11.99 -7.65 -3.11
N HIS A 238 -12.91 -8.44 -3.63
CA HIS A 238 -13.40 -9.60 -2.91
C HIS A 238 -13.79 -10.76 -3.82
N ASN A 239 -13.84 -11.96 -3.22
CA ASN A 239 -14.21 -13.21 -3.89
C ASN A 239 -13.39 -13.48 -5.16
N VAL A 240 -12.09 -13.22 -5.07
CA VAL A 240 -11.14 -13.46 -6.17
C VAL A 240 -10.42 -14.79 -5.99
N ARG A 241 -10.18 -15.49 -7.09
CA ARG A 241 -9.58 -16.82 -7.07
C ARG A 241 -8.10 -16.81 -6.71
N GLY A 242 -7.35 -15.76 -7.05
CA GLY A 242 -5.92 -15.57 -6.74
C GLY A 242 -5.70 -14.45 -5.72
N GLU A 243 -4.75 -13.55 -5.97
CA GLU A 243 -4.50 -12.41 -5.08
C GLU A 243 -5.60 -11.32 -5.16
N GLY A 244 -5.80 -10.55 -4.09
CA GLY A 244 -6.57 -9.30 -4.17
C GLY A 244 -5.82 -8.29 -5.06
N PHE A 245 -4.65 -7.87 -4.59
CA PHE A 245 -3.70 -7.06 -5.33
C PHE A 245 -2.45 -7.88 -5.67
N TYR A 246 -2.07 -7.90 -6.95
CA TYR A 246 -0.79 -8.42 -7.43
C TYR A 246 0.03 -7.29 -8.08
N VAL A 247 0.89 -6.66 -7.29
CA VAL A 247 1.62 -5.44 -7.69
C VAL A 247 3.12 -5.71 -7.76
N GLY A 248 3.71 -5.62 -8.94
CA GLY A 248 5.09 -6.06 -9.18
C GLY A 248 5.20 -7.58 -9.31
N SER A 249 6.32 -8.06 -9.84
CA SER A 249 6.51 -9.47 -10.17
C SER A 249 7.07 -10.27 -9.00
N SER A 250 6.52 -11.46 -8.74
CA SER A 250 7.03 -12.39 -7.72
C SER A 250 8.42 -12.95 -8.07
N PHE A 251 8.88 -12.78 -9.32
CA PHE A 251 10.13 -13.33 -9.83
C PHE A 251 11.31 -12.34 -9.74
N MET A 252 11.22 -11.33 -8.87
CA MET A 252 12.29 -10.35 -8.69
C MET A 252 13.64 -11.01 -8.33
N ASN A 253 13.63 -12.00 -7.45
CA ASN A 253 14.85 -12.60 -6.92
C ASN A 253 15.26 -13.88 -7.65
N SER A 254 14.44 -14.43 -8.55
CA SER A 254 14.79 -15.62 -9.33
C SER A 254 14.97 -15.33 -10.83
N GLY A 255 14.48 -14.17 -11.28
CA GLY A 255 14.24 -13.91 -12.68
C GLY A 255 13.19 -14.87 -13.27
N VAL A 256 12.79 -14.57 -14.50
CA VAL A 256 11.95 -15.43 -15.31
C VAL A 256 12.84 -16.25 -16.21
N ARG A 257 12.86 -17.58 -16.01
CA ARG A 257 13.65 -18.52 -16.80
C ARG A 257 13.25 -18.45 -18.28
N ARG A 258 14.24 -18.38 -19.16
CA ARG A 258 14.13 -18.47 -20.61
C ARG A 258 15.12 -19.49 -21.15
N THR A 259 14.81 -20.01 -22.34
CA THR A 259 15.70 -20.91 -23.07
C THR A 259 15.88 -20.40 -24.49
N ARG A 260 17.07 -20.56 -25.05
CA ARG A 260 17.36 -20.31 -26.47
C ARG A 260 18.25 -21.42 -27.03
N ARG A 261 18.25 -21.60 -28.34
CA ARG A 261 19.18 -22.51 -29.01
C ARG A 261 20.37 -21.74 -29.58
N VAL A 262 21.58 -22.12 -29.17
CA VAL A 262 22.84 -21.58 -29.69
C VAL A 262 23.72 -22.76 -30.11
N ALA A 263 24.16 -22.76 -31.38
CA ALA A 263 24.97 -23.83 -31.96
C ALA A 263 24.40 -25.25 -31.71
N GLY A 264 23.08 -25.40 -31.78
CA GLY A 264 22.38 -26.67 -31.56
C GLY A 264 22.22 -27.11 -30.10
N LYS A 265 22.69 -26.31 -29.13
CA LYS A 265 22.54 -26.58 -27.68
C LYS A 265 21.50 -25.64 -27.05
N GLU A 266 20.77 -26.14 -26.06
CA GLU A 266 19.87 -25.31 -25.23
C GLU A 266 20.69 -24.52 -24.21
N GLU A 267 20.57 -23.20 -24.23
CA GLU A 267 21.11 -22.29 -23.23
C GLU A 267 19.97 -21.73 -22.39
N VAL A 268 20.16 -21.70 -21.06
CA VAL A 268 19.23 -21.10 -20.10
C VAL A 268 19.71 -19.70 -19.74
N TYR A 269 18.81 -18.73 -19.73
CA TYR A 269 19.07 -17.39 -19.21
C TYR A 269 17.85 -16.88 -18.43
N TYR A 270 18.04 -15.81 -17.67
CA TYR A 270 17.01 -15.27 -16.78
C TYR A 270 16.76 -13.81 -17.10
N LEU A 271 15.48 -13.44 -17.16
CA LEU A 271 15.04 -12.06 -17.37
C LEU A 271 14.47 -11.49 -16.08
N TYR A 272 14.91 -10.30 -15.70
CA TYR A 272 14.52 -9.73 -14.42
C TYR A 272 13.46 -8.63 -14.58
N PRO A 273 12.46 -8.58 -13.69
CA PRO A 273 11.37 -7.61 -13.78
C PRO A 273 11.81 -6.20 -13.39
N HIS A 274 11.06 -5.22 -13.88
CA HIS A 274 11.24 -3.79 -13.60
C HIS A 274 10.90 -3.40 -12.15
N TYR A 275 11.30 -2.19 -11.75
CA TYR A 275 10.92 -1.60 -10.47
C TYR A 275 9.56 -0.91 -10.51
N ILE A 276 9.02 -0.65 -9.31
CA ILE A 276 7.96 0.32 -9.05
C ILE A 276 8.51 1.29 -7.99
N SER A 277 9.12 2.39 -8.44
CA SER A 277 9.89 3.28 -7.55
C SER A 277 9.07 4.13 -6.58
N SER A 278 7.76 4.27 -6.79
CA SER A 278 6.88 5.03 -5.89
C SER A 278 5.53 4.33 -5.75
N LEU A 279 5.54 3.21 -5.03
CA LEU A 279 4.34 2.45 -4.72
C LEU A 279 3.67 2.96 -3.45
N GLU A 280 2.37 3.26 -3.53
CA GLU A 280 1.50 3.47 -2.38
C GLU A 280 0.22 2.62 -2.52
N ILE A 281 -0.10 1.81 -1.49
CA ILE A 281 -1.33 1.02 -1.42
C ILE A 281 -2.01 1.39 -0.11
N ALA A 282 -3.13 2.12 -0.18
CA ALA A 282 -3.74 2.70 1.01
C ALA A 282 -5.27 2.60 1.10
N TYR A 283 -5.84 2.43 2.29
CA TYR A 283 -7.30 2.48 2.50
C TYR A 283 -8.10 1.45 1.69
N ASN A 284 -7.48 0.35 1.27
CA ASN A 284 -8.18 -0.69 0.51
C ASN A 284 -8.77 -1.74 1.44
N ILE A 285 -9.83 -2.40 0.96
CA ILE A 285 -10.42 -3.57 1.61
C ILE A 285 -10.25 -4.76 0.68
N THR A 286 -9.66 -5.83 1.18
CA THR A 286 -9.63 -7.12 0.48
C THR A 286 -10.26 -8.21 1.34
N ASP A 287 -11.16 -9.00 0.76
CA ASP A 287 -11.82 -10.09 1.47
C ASP A 287 -11.97 -11.35 0.61
N SER A 288 -11.85 -12.53 1.20
CA SER A 288 -12.14 -13.80 0.52
C SER A 288 -11.28 -14.00 -0.74
N THR A 289 -9.96 -13.96 -0.58
CA THR A 289 -8.97 -14.13 -1.67
C THR A 289 -8.36 -15.52 -1.65
N GLY A 290 -8.14 -16.15 -2.81
CA GLY A 290 -7.52 -17.47 -2.88
C GLY A 290 -6.02 -17.49 -2.57
N CYS A 291 -5.32 -16.39 -2.83
CA CYS A 291 -3.95 -16.16 -2.38
C CYS A 291 -3.94 -14.99 -1.37
N GLU A 292 -2.88 -14.19 -1.37
CA GLU A 292 -2.77 -12.98 -0.56
C GLU A 292 -3.89 -11.98 -0.85
N GLY A 293 -4.35 -11.28 0.18
CA GLY A 293 -5.16 -10.08 -0.03
C GLY A 293 -4.33 -9.00 -0.75
N ILE A 294 -3.07 -8.83 -0.32
CA ILE A 294 -2.11 -7.91 -0.95
C ILE A 294 -0.77 -8.62 -1.14
N GLN A 295 -0.33 -8.72 -2.38
CA GLN A 295 1.04 -9.05 -2.75
C GLN A 295 1.67 -7.84 -3.44
N TYR A 296 2.81 -7.38 -2.93
CA TYR A 296 3.63 -6.40 -3.63
C TYR A 296 5.10 -6.82 -3.69
N SER A 297 5.81 -6.45 -4.75
CA SER A 297 7.21 -6.79 -5.01
C SER A 297 7.87 -5.71 -5.86
N CYS A 298 9.20 -5.77 -6.03
CA CYS A 298 9.96 -4.85 -6.88
C CYS A 298 9.82 -3.36 -6.50
N SER A 299 9.45 -3.07 -5.24
CA SER A 299 8.98 -1.75 -4.84
C SER A 299 9.85 -1.17 -3.72
N PRO A 300 11.04 -0.65 -4.03
CA PRO A 300 11.89 0.00 -3.03
C PRO A 300 11.19 1.25 -2.50
N GLY A 301 11.17 1.43 -1.18
CA GLY A 301 10.55 2.60 -0.54
C GLY A 301 9.01 2.64 -0.64
N ALA A 302 8.34 1.50 -0.79
CA ALA A 302 6.89 1.42 -0.82
C ALA A 302 6.24 1.92 0.48
N ARG A 303 5.05 2.50 0.38
CA ARG A 303 4.18 2.85 1.51
C ARG A 303 2.88 2.06 1.42
N VAL A 304 2.64 1.13 2.34
CA VAL A 304 1.43 0.31 2.34
C VAL A 304 0.74 0.47 3.67
N HIS A 305 -0.44 1.10 3.69
CA HIS A 305 -1.06 1.50 4.95
C HIS A 305 -2.58 1.61 4.97
N ASP A 306 -3.19 1.62 6.16
CA ASP A 306 -4.64 1.76 6.33
C ASP A 306 -5.48 0.70 5.58
N ASN A 307 -4.89 -0.43 5.20
CA ASN A 307 -5.60 -1.49 4.49
C ASN A 307 -6.22 -2.50 5.47
N ARG A 308 -7.37 -3.04 5.07
CA ARG A 308 -8.05 -4.14 5.78
C ARG A 308 -8.03 -5.38 4.90
N VAL A 309 -7.34 -6.42 5.36
CA VAL A 309 -7.23 -7.70 4.69
C VAL A 309 -7.90 -8.77 5.54
N SER A 310 -8.89 -9.47 4.98
CA SER A 310 -9.58 -10.57 5.67
C SER A 310 -9.77 -11.81 4.81
N ASN A 311 -9.79 -12.97 5.45
CA ASN A 311 -10.19 -14.25 4.84
C ASN A 311 -9.39 -14.57 3.56
N SER A 312 -8.06 -14.51 3.63
CA SER A 312 -7.17 -14.76 2.50
C SER A 312 -6.59 -16.17 2.53
N GLY A 313 -5.96 -16.58 1.42
CA GLY A 313 -5.29 -17.86 1.30
C GLY A 313 -6.24 -19.05 1.15
N LEU A 314 -7.38 -18.82 0.51
CA LEU A 314 -8.42 -19.83 0.32
C LEU A 314 -8.10 -20.77 -0.85
N SER A 315 -9.00 -21.73 -1.11
CA SER A 315 -8.89 -22.57 -2.30
C SER A 315 -8.98 -21.74 -3.59
N PRO A 316 -8.32 -22.15 -4.69
CA PRO A 316 -7.61 -23.42 -4.88
C PRO A 316 -6.10 -23.37 -4.59
N PHE A 317 -5.56 -22.21 -4.20
CA PHE A 317 -4.12 -22.03 -4.01
C PHE A 317 -3.64 -22.37 -2.60
N ALA A 318 -4.57 -22.53 -1.66
CA ALA A 318 -4.33 -22.81 -0.23
C ALA A 318 -3.21 -23.82 0.06
N ALA A 319 -3.01 -24.84 -0.79
CA ALA A 319 -1.98 -25.85 -0.61
C ALA A 319 -0.53 -25.35 -0.81
N ASN A 320 -0.33 -24.23 -1.51
CA ASN A 320 0.98 -23.70 -1.89
C ASN A 320 1.16 -22.20 -1.61
N GLN A 321 0.10 -21.41 -1.69
CA GLN A 321 0.10 -19.96 -1.45
C GLN A 321 -1.17 -19.61 -0.68
N ASN A 322 -1.01 -19.24 0.59
CA ASN A 322 -2.16 -19.06 1.49
C ASN A 322 -2.01 -17.90 2.48
N ASN A 323 -1.19 -16.90 2.17
CA ASN A 323 -0.84 -15.86 3.14
C ASN A 323 -1.89 -14.73 3.22
N GLY A 324 -1.80 -13.88 4.24
CA GLY A 324 -2.50 -12.60 4.38
C GLY A 324 -1.98 -11.57 3.41
N VAL A 325 -0.77 -11.12 3.68
CA VAL A 325 -0.04 -10.13 2.90
C VAL A 325 1.36 -10.63 2.62
N GLN A 326 1.85 -10.41 1.40
CA GLN A 326 3.23 -10.66 1.01
C GLN A 326 3.97 -9.37 0.66
N ILE A 327 5.05 -9.12 1.40
CA ILE A 327 6.10 -8.16 1.06
C ILE A 327 7.18 -8.95 0.33
N GLY A 328 7.14 -8.91 -1.00
CA GLY A 328 8.00 -9.72 -1.85
C GLY A 328 9.28 -9.02 -2.32
N GLY A 329 10.01 -9.75 -3.16
CA GLY A 329 11.41 -9.51 -3.47
C GLY A 329 11.76 -8.06 -3.81
N LEU A 330 12.84 -7.56 -3.20
CA LEU A 330 13.36 -6.19 -3.31
C LEU A 330 12.40 -5.06 -2.95
N SER A 331 11.36 -5.35 -2.17
CA SER A 331 10.56 -4.29 -1.54
C SER A 331 11.22 -3.79 -0.25
N SER A 332 11.06 -2.52 0.06
CA SER A 332 11.50 -1.86 1.29
C SER A 332 10.55 -0.71 1.62
N GLY A 333 10.80 0.05 2.69
CA GLY A 333 9.99 1.22 3.05
C GLY A 333 9.12 0.99 4.27
N ALA A 334 7.85 1.42 4.21
CA ALA A 334 6.96 1.48 5.38
C ALA A 334 5.66 0.70 5.14
N PHE A 335 5.30 -0.12 6.12
CA PHE A 335 4.07 -0.91 6.16
C PHE A 335 3.36 -0.63 7.49
N TYR A 336 2.29 0.17 7.49
CA TYR A 336 1.75 0.68 8.76
C TYR A 336 0.23 0.83 8.81
N ASP A 337 -0.37 0.86 10.00
CA ASP A 337 -1.81 1.06 10.18
C ASP A 337 -2.70 0.04 9.43
N ASN A 338 -2.15 -1.14 9.12
CA ASN A 338 -2.87 -2.22 8.43
C ASN A 338 -3.48 -3.22 9.42
N GLU A 339 -4.60 -3.82 9.03
CA GLU A 339 -5.24 -4.92 9.75
C GLU A 339 -5.30 -6.16 8.85
N ILE A 340 -4.69 -7.26 9.30
CA ILE A 340 -4.68 -8.55 8.61
C ILE A 340 -5.37 -9.58 9.51
N ARG A 341 -6.48 -10.15 9.05
CA ARG A 341 -7.26 -11.11 9.82
C ARG A 341 -7.59 -12.38 9.06
N ASN A 342 -7.63 -13.50 9.79
CA ASN A 342 -8.21 -14.76 9.30
C ASN A 342 -7.53 -15.29 8.03
N SER A 343 -6.20 -15.12 7.90
CA SER A 343 -5.44 -15.77 6.84
C SER A 343 -5.43 -17.29 7.07
N SER A 344 -5.71 -18.08 6.05
CA SER A 344 -5.61 -19.54 6.16
C SER A 344 -4.17 -20.04 6.29
N GLY A 345 -3.20 -19.22 5.91
CA GLY A 345 -1.77 -19.43 6.10
C GLY A 345 -1.10 -18.37 6.97
N ILE A 346 0.10 -17.94 6.58
CA ILE A 346 0.88 -16.92 7.29
C ILE A 346 0.15 -15.58 7.25
N GLY A 347 0.08 -14.85 8.36
CA GLY A 347 -0.53 -13.51 8.38
C GLY A 347 0.23 -12.52 7.50
N LEU A 348 1.50 -12.28 7.83
CA LEU A 348 2.41 -11.43 7.05
C LEU A 348 3.66 -12.23 6.66
N ILE A 349 3.90 -12.36 5.35
CA ILE A 349 5.10 -13.00 4.83
C ILE A 349 6.02 -11.95 4.18
N ILE A 350 7.30 -11.96 4.55
CA ILE A 350 8.33 -11.06 4.04
C ILE A 350 9.40 -11.92 3.37
N VAL A 351 9.58 -11.74 2.06
CA VAL A 351 10.44 -12.61 1.28
C VAL A 351 11.44 -11.84 0.44
N GLY A 352 12.72 -11.94 0.83
CA GLY A 352 13.85 -11.35 0.15
C GLY A 352 13.77 -9.84 -0.10
N HIS A 353 13.53 -9.07 0.96
CA HIS A 353 13.36 -7.62 0.95
C HIS A 353 14.63 -6.85 0.55
N GLY A 354 14.46 -5.62 0.04
CA GLY A 354 15.49 -4.85 -0.67
C GLY A 354 16.12 -3.68 0.08
N GLY A 355 15.87 -3.53 1.38
CA GLY A 355 16.29 -2.35 2.15
C GLY A 355 15.68 -2.31 3.54
N ASP A 356 15.85 -1.22 4.27
CA ASP A 356 15.19 -1.05 5.57
C ASP A 356 13.66 -1.14 5.43
N LEU A 357 13.03 -1.87 6.34
CA LEU A 357 11.59 -2.10 6.38
C LEU A 357 11.04 -1.77 7.76
N GLU A 358 10.11 -0.83 7.82
CA GLU A 358 9.39 -0.45 9.03
C GLU A 358 7.96 -0.99 8.98
N ILE A 359 7.63 -1.91 9.88
CA ILE A 359 6.30 -2.44 10.13
C ILE A 359 5.77 -1.78 11.41
N ARG A 360 4.81 -0.86 11.29
CA ARG A 360 4.36 -0.06 12.43
C ARG A 360 2.85 -0.06 12.62
N ASN A 361 2.38 -0.24 13.85
CA ASN A 361 0.96 -0.18 14.17
C ASN A 361 0.11 -1.13 13.31
N VAL A 362 0.48 -2.41 13.31
CA VAL A 362 -0.19 -3.45 12.51
C VAL A 362 -0.85 -4.46 13.43
N LEU A 363 -2.07 -4.85 13.09
CA LEU A 363 -2.74 -6.00 13.69
C LEU A 363 -2.66 -7.21 12.76
N ILE A 364 -2.16 -8.33 13.28
CA ILE A 364 -2.17 -9.63 12.63
C ILE A 364 -2.94 -10.58 13.54
N GLU A 365 -4.10 -11.05 13.11
CA GLU A 365 -5.00 -11.86 13.95
C GLU A 365 -5.47 -13.13 13.23
N ASN A 366 -5.48 -14.26 13.94
CA ASN A 366 -5.98 -15.55 13.47
C ASN A 366 -5.26 -16.08 12.22
N SER A 367 -3.93 -16.12 12.22
CA SER A 367 -3.13 -16.75 11.16
C SER A 367 -3.19 -18.28 11.25
N GLY A 368 -3.27 -18.95 10.10
CA GLY A 368 -3.49 -20.40 10.00
C GLY A 368 -4.94 -20.84 10.18
N LYS A 369 -5.90 -19.90 10.13
CA LYS A 369 -7.32 -20.20 10.36
C LYS A 369 -7.90 -21.07 9.26
N GLY A 370 -8.34 -22.27 9.62
CA GLY A 370 -8.87 -23.22 8.64
C GLY A 370 -7.82 -23.66 7.62
N ASN A 371 -6.53 -23.66 8.00
CA ASN A 371 -5.45 -24.15 7.16
C ASN A 371 -5.76 -25.59 6.69
N VAL A 372 -5.84 -25.77 5.37
CA VAL A 372 -6.01 -27.08 4.71
C VAL A 372 -4.73 -27.53 3.99
N ALA A 373 -3.63 -26.78 4.11
CA ALA A 373 -2.39 -27.07 3.42
C ALA A 373 -1.66 -28.26 4.05
N ALA A 374 -1.75 -29.43 3.41
CA ALA A 374 -0.98 -30.61 3.84
C ALA A 374 0.54 -30.40 3.74
N LYS A 375 1.00 -29.55 2.81
CA LYS A 375 2.41 -29.30 2.53
C LYS A 375 3.08 -28.37 3.55
N PHE A 376 2.30 -27.49 4.18
CA PHE A 376 2.79 -26.51 5.14
C PHE A 376 1.85 -26.55 6.36
N PRO A 377 2.08 -27.45 7.33
CA PRO A 377 1.18 -27.60 8.48
C PRO A 377 1.37 -26.48 9.53
N GLU A 378 2.47 -25.74 9.44
CA GLU A 378 2.88 -24.76 10.46
C GLU A 378 2.75 -23.32 9.95
N MET A 379 1.73 -22.59 10.42
CA MET A 379 1.45 -21.22 9.98
C MET A 379 1.75 -20.18 11.07
N PRO A 380 2.92 -19.53 11.04
CA PRO A 380 3.22 -18.45 11.97
C PRO A 380 2.40 -17.18 11.65
N GLY A 381 2.32 -16.26 12.61
CA GLY A 381 1.73 -14.94 12.39
C GLY A 381 2.55 -14.12 11.39
N VAL A 382 3.87 -14.13 11.57
CA VAL A 382 4.85 -13.49 10.68
C VAL A 382 5.91 -14.49 10.26
N PHE A 383 6.28 -14.50 8.98
CA PHE A 383 7.44 -15.22 8.47
C PHE A 383 8.34 -14.28 7.66
N ILE A 384 9.65 -14.41 7.86
CA ILE A 384 10.66 -13.60 7.17
C ILE A 384 11.76 -14.52 6.64
N ASP A 385 12.05 -14.46 5.35
CA ASP A 385 13.19 -15.15 4.73
C ASP A 385 14.08 -14.24 3.87
N GLU A 386 15.25 -14.77 3.55
CA GLU A 386 16.11 -14.24 2.50
C GLU A 386 15.92 -15.02 1.21
N ARG A 387 15.95 -14.29 0.10
CA ARG A 387 16.01 -14.86 -1.26
C ARG A 387 17.04 -14.10 -2.08
N LYS A 388 17.95 -14.83 -2.72
CA LYS A 388 18.94 -14.31 -3.66
C LYS A 388 18.89 -15.11 -4.95
N ASP A 389 19.16 -14.46 -6.07
CA ASP A 389 19.39 -15.13 -7.34
C ASP A 389 20.76 -15.83 -7.34
N PRO A 390 21.06 -16.66 -8.35
CA PRO A 390 22.36 -17.32 -8.47
C PRO A 390 23.58 -16.38 -8.58
N SER A 391 23.38 -15.10 -8.91
CA SER A 391 24.43 -14.07 -8.92
C SER A 391 24.62 -13.39 -7.55
N GLY A 392 23.83 -13.77 -6.55
CA GLY A 392 23.83 -13.19 -5.21
C GLY A 392 22.97 -11.93 -5.08
N PHE A 393 22.27 -11.53 -6.14
CA PHE A 393 21.41 -10.35 -6.16
C PHE A 393 20.02 -10.67 -5.59
N GLY A 394 19.47 -9.80 -4.76
CA GLY A 394 18.21 -10.03 -4.04
C GLY A 394 18.27 -9.38 -2.67
N THR A 395 17.99 -10.15 -1.63
CA THR A 395 17.97 -9.65 -0.24
C THR A 395 19.20 -8.83 0.10
N VAL A 396 18.99 -7.59 0.57
CA VAL A 396 20.08 -6.67 0.89
C VAL A 396 20.56 -6.91 2.34
N PRO A 397 21.83 -7.31 2.54
CA PRO A 397 22.38 -7.57 3.89
C PRO A 397 22.57 -6.27 4.68
N ALA A 398 22.78 -6.38 5.99
CA ALA A 398 23.00 -5.27 6.92
C ALA A 398 21.89 -4.21 6.92
N THR A 399 20.67 -4.62 6.55
CA THR A 399 19.45 -3.80 6.66
C THR A 399 18.65 -4.20 7.89
N ASN A 400 17.68 -3.35 8.24
CA ASN A 400 16.88 -3.50 9.44
C ASN A 400 15.43 -3.82 9.09
N VAL A 401 14.84 -4.75 9.84
CA VAL A 401 13.39 -4.97 9.84
C VAL A 401 12.86 -4.60 11.22
N ARG A 402 12.03 -3.55 11.29
CA ARG A 402 11.55 -2.99 12.57
C ARG A 402 10.06 -3.22 12.71
N PHE A 403 9.65 -3.97 13.73
CA PHE A 403 8.27 -4.11 14.17
C PHE A 403 8.03 -3.17 15.34
N ILE A 404 7.13 -2.21 15.19
CA ILE A 404 6.85 -1.17 16.19
C ILE A 404 5.35 -1.13 16.45
N ASN A 405 4.90 -1.29 17.70
CA ASN A 405 3.46 -1.29 18.03
C ASN A 405 2.67 -2.35 17.23
N VAL A 406 3.24 -3.53 17.02
CA VAL A 406 2.58 -4.61 16.27
C VAL A 406 1.92 -5.57 17.25
N THR A 407 0.66 -5.94 16.98
CA THR A 407 -0.02 -7.01 17.71
C THR A 407 -0.15 -8.22 16.81
N ILE A 408 0.39 -9.36 17.26
CA ILE A 408 0.22 -10.68 16.64
C ILE A 408 -0.59 -11.52 17.61
N LYS A 409 -1.77 -11.95 17.17
CA LYS A 409 -2.74 -12.64 18.01
C LYS A 409 -3.27 -13.90 17.36
N ASN A 410 -3.35 -15.00 18.11
CA ASN A 410 -3.98 -16.26 17.69
C ASN A 410 -3.34 -16.85 16.42
N SER A 411 -2.02 -16.92 16.35
CA SER A 411 -1.35 -17.66 15.27
C SER A 411 -1.35 -19.16 15.55
N GLN A 412 -1.42 -19.99 14.50
CA GLN A 412 -1.51 -21.44 14.66
C GLN A 412 -0.31 -22.03 15.41
N VAL A 413 0.92 -21.59 15.10
CA VAL A 413 2.15 -22.15 15.66
C VAL A 413 3.01 -21.12 16.38
N ASP A 414 3.71 -20.26 15.64
CA ASP A 414 4.60 -19.24 16.20
C ASP A 414 3.99 -17.85 16.02
N ALA A 415 4.31 -16.91 16.91
CA ALA A 415 4.00 -15.51 16.65
C ALA A 415 4.84 -15.00 15.46
N VAL A 416 6.17 -15.21 15.52
CA VAL A 416 7.11 -14.84 14.47
C VAL A 416 8.10 -15.96 14.17
N ARG A 417 8.43 -16.16 12.90
CA ARG A 417 9.46 -17.08 12.44
C ARG A 417 10.49 -16.35 11.57
N LEU A 418 11.76 -16.45 11.96
CA LEU A 418 12.86 -15.68 11.38
C LEU A 418 13.89 -16.58 10.68
N TYR A 419 14.12 -16.29 9.40
CA TYR A 419 15.10 -16.93 8.51
C TYR A 419 15.99 -15.87 7.80
N ASN A 420 16.26 -14.75 8.47
CA ASN A 420 16.94 -13.58 7.91
C ASN A 420 18.28 -13.28 8.62
N GLU A 421 19.28 -14.15 8.43
CA GLU A 421 20.57 -14.10 9.13
C GLU A 421 21.44 -12.87 8.83
N THR A 422 21.25 -12.27 7.66
CA THR A 422 22.05 -11.14 7.16
C THR A 422 21.42 -9.79 7.47
N GLN A 423 20.24 -9.76 8.11
CA GLN A 423 19.56 -8.55 8.58
C GLN A 423 19.33 -8.61 10.08
N THR A 424 19.11 -7.44 10.69
CA THR A 424 18.72 -7.37 12.11
C THR A 424 17.24 -7.06 12.25
N THR A 425 16.54 -7.89 13.04
CA THR A 425 15.11 -7.69 13.33
C THR A 425 14.93 -7.02 14.71
N TYR A 426 14.11 -5.99 14.80
CA TYR A 426 13.79 -5.30 16.04
C TYR A 426 12.30 -5.41 16.34
N PHE A 427 11.95 -5.81 17.55
CA PHE A 427 10.58 -5.75 18.06
C PHE A 427 10.51 -4.71 19.17
N VAL A 428 9.73 -3.66 18.96
CA VAL A 428 9.55 -2.55 19.89
C VAL A 428 8.07 -2.42 20.19
N ASN A 429 7.69 -2.42 21.46
CA ASN A 429 6.29 -2.23 21.88
C ASN A 429 5.34 -3.22 21.19
N CYS A 430 5.74 -4.47 20.96
CA CYS A 430 4.88 -5.45 20.29
C CYS A 430 4.06 -6.26 21.30
N VAL A 431 2.93 -6.82 20.88
CA VAL A 431 2.16 -7.81 21.64
C VAL A 431 2.16 -9.13 20.89
N PHE A 432 2.48 -10.21 21.59
CA PHE A 432 2.39 -11.57 21.10
C PHE A 432 1.40 -12.36 21.97
N ASP A 433 0.26 -12.71 21.41
CA ASP A 433 -0.85 -13.34 22.12
C ASP A 433 -1.32 -14.60 21.36
N GLY A 434 -1.67 -15.66 22.09
CA GLY A 434 -2.24 -16.88 21.51
C GLY A 434 -1.40 -17.54 20.41
N PHE A 435 -0.38 -18.31 20.77
CA PHE A 435 0.41 -19.15 19.85
C PHE A 435 0.72 -20.49 20.53
N SER A 436 0.90 -21.56 19.75
CA SER A 436 1.04 -22.93 20.30
C SER A 436 2.47 -23.40 20.50
N ARG A 437 3.47 -22.71 19.93
CA ARG A 437 4.86 -23.15 19.92
C ARG A 437 5.84 -22.09 20.42
N PHE A 438 6.23 -21.12 19.60
CA PHE A 438 7.21 -20.09 19.99
C PHE A 438 6.66 -18.67 19.82
N GLN A 439 7.04 -17.78 20.73
CA GLN A 439 6.85 -16.35 20.51
C GLN A 439 7.66 -15.90 19.29
N ILE A 440 8.94 -16.24 19.27
CA ILE A 440 9.88 -15.98 18.16
C ILE A 440 10.66 -17.27 17.94
N ASP A 441 10.44 -17.92 16.78
CA ASP A 441 11.28 -19.00 16.31
C ASP A 441 12.43 -18.45 15.45
N ARG A 442 13.65 -18.87 15.78
CA ARG A 442 14.86 -18.61 14.99
C ARG A 442 15.39 -19.96 14.50
N SER A 443 15.17 -20.24 13.22
CA SER A 443 15.49 -21.54 12.61
C SER A 443 16.45 -21.38 11.43
N PRO A 444 17.30 -20.34 11.44
CA PRO A 444 18.68 -20.46 11.93
C PRO A 444 18.91 -19.85 13.33
N LYS A 445 19.76 -20.47 14.16
CA LYS A 445 20.03 -19.98 15.54
C LYS A 445 20.86 -18.69 15.59
N THR A 446 21.45 -18.34 14.46
CA THR A 446 22.33 -17.20 14.18
C THR A 446 21.59 -15.91 13.85
N VAL A 447 20.27 -15.95 13.59
CA VAL A 447 19.51 -14.75 13.22
C VAL A 447 19.59 -13.68 14.33
N PRO A 448 20.09 -12.47 14.03
CA PRO A 448 20.17 -11.41 15.02
C PRO A 448 18.83 -10.70 15.19
N PHE A 449 18.37 -10.59 16.44
CA PHE A 449 17.17 -9.84 16.77
C PHE A 449 17.25 -9.20 18.16
N SER A 450 16.40 -8.20 18.41
CA SER A 450 16.19 -7.64 19.75
C SER A 450 14.71 -7.40 20.03
N VAL A 451 14.34 -7.46 21.31
CA VAL A 451 12.98 -7.22 21.79
C VAL A 451 13.04 -6.18 22.90
N THR A 452 12.28 -5.10 22.76
CA THR A 452 12.21 -3.99 23.71
C THR A 452 10.75 -3.66 24.02
N ASN A 453 10.44 -3.53 25.32
CA ASN A 453 9.11 -3.13 25.82
C ASN A 453 7.92 -3.88 25.18
N SER A 454 8.11 -5.15 24.83
CA SER A 454 7.08 -5.98 24.19
C SER A 454 6.44 -6.92 25.21
N HIS A 455 5.16 -7.22 25.02
CA HIS A 455 4.34 -8.03 25.91
C HIS A 455 4.04 -9.40 25.30
N VAL A 456 4.04 -10.43 26.15
CA VAL A 456 3.63 -11.80 25.80
C VAL A 456 2.47 -12.17 26.70
N GLY A 457 1.31 -12.44 26.12
CA GLY A 457 0.07 -12.65 26.86
C GLY A 457 -1.11 -11.90 26.24
N PRO A 458 -2.28 -11.95 26.92
CA PRO A 458 -3.51 -11.37 26.41
C PRO A 458 -3.38 -9.88 26.09
N VAL A 459 -3.89 -9.46 24.93
CA VAL A 459 -3.88 -8.04 24.52
C VAL A 459 -4.51 -7.13 25.58
N SER A 460 -5.52 -7.61 26.31
CA SER A 460 -6.21 -6.86 27.38
C SER A 460 -5.32 -6.53 28.59
N GLU A 461 -4.19 -7.21 28.75
CA GLU A 461 -3.23 -7.02 29.84
C GLU A 461 -1.97 -6.25 29.41
N ALA A 462 -1.83 -5.97 28.11
CA ALA A 462 -0.68 -5.25 27.60
C ALA A 462 -0.61 -3.81 28.16
N PRO A 463 0.59 -3.30 28.50
CA PRO A 463 0.75 -1.92 28.95
C PRO A 463 0.24 -0.92 27.90
N SER A 464 -0.26 0.23 28.36
CA SER A 464 -0.69 1.32 27.46
C SER A 464 0.41 1.71 26.47
N GLY A 465 0.06 1.83 25.19
CA GLY A 465 1.01 2.15 24.12
C GLY A 465 1.84 0.97 23.61
N VAL A 466 1.59 -0.25 24.08
CA VAL A 466 2.18 -1.50 23.57
C VAL A 466 1.16 -2.22 22.69
N GLY A 467 1.61 -2.63 21.51
CA GLY A 467 0.79 -3.28 20.49
C GLY A 467 0.05 -2.31 19.59
N TYR A 468 -0.77 -2.89 18.71
CA TYR A 468 -1.64 -2.19 17.78
C TYR A 468 -2.57 -1.23 18.51
N GLN A 469 -2.53 0.03 18.08
CA GLN A 469 -3.39 1.11 18.50
C GLN A 469 -4.44 1.33 17.41
N PRO A 470 -5.71 0.93 17.62
CA PRO A 470 -6.74 1.11 16.63
C PRO A 470 -6.87 2.60 16.27
N TYR A 471 -6.82 2.88 14.98
CA TYR A 471 -7.06 4.23 14.50
C TYR A 471 -8.54 4.56 14.69
N ILE A 472 -8.86 5.35 15.73
CA ILE A 472 -10.21 5.88 15.92
C ILE A 472 -10.37 7.02 14.92
N TYR A 473 -10.95 6.74 13.74
CA TYR A 473 -11.38 7.82 12.86
C TYR A 473 -12.36 8.70 13.64
N PRO A 474 -12.13 10.02 13.73
CA PRO A 474 -13.18 10.93 14.16
C PRO A 474 -14.39 10.64 13.28
N THR A 475 -15.55 10.39 13.88
CA THR A 475 -16.79 9.94 13.21
C THR A 475 -17.34 10.92 12.16
N ASN A 476 -16.59 11.97 11.81
CA ASN A 476 -16.97 13.07 10.92
C ASN A 476 -16.08 13.28 9.69
N THR A 477 -14.99 12.54 9.46
CA THR A 477 -14.05 12.85 8.35
C THR A 477 -14.25 12.08 7.05
N PHE A 478 -15.19 11.13 6.96
CA PHE A 478 -15.69 10.67 5.65
C PHE A 478 -16.78 11.61 5.12
N ARG A 479 -16.43 12.87 4.87
CA ARG A 479 -17.26 13.77 4.08
C ARG A 479 -16.41 14.48 3.03
N ARG A 480 -16.54 13.91 1.82
CA ARG A 480 -16.20 14.41 0.48
C ARG A 480 -14.76 14.26 0.05
#